data_AF-A0A0Q9TEB2-F1
#
_entry.id   AF-A0A0Q9TEB2-F1
#
_cell.length_a   1.000
_cell.length_b   1.000
_cell.length_c   1.000
_cell.angle_alpha   90.00
_cell.angle_beta   90.00
_cell.angle_gamma   90.00
#
_symmetry.space_group_name_H-M   'P 1'
#
loop_
_entity.id
_entity.type
_entity.pdbx_description
1 polymer ?
#
loop_
_entity_poly.entity_id
_entity_poly.type
_entity_poly.pdbx_seq_one_letter_code
_entity_poly.pdbx_strand_id
1 'polypeptide(L)'
;MTRPLLLVVDHDLDGLARTEAELARRFGADFRVRGESDSAVALQHLQLAAERGDPVALVLADPWLPGLGGAELLRSVRTLHPDAARALLVPWGAWADGRTAHAILRGMSLGDIDYYVLEPWTSPDELFCRTVSEFVQVWSRTVANRRREVVVVGAARDPRGHAVRTLLTRNGIPHAYLDRGTAEAVDLLLTIEAPRPTDPEGPLVIWLAALGGRVLLDPTDVEICQAWGIGTDLTVPGGGPEVRDVDLLVVGAGPAGLAAAVYGSSEGLSVLCVEEQALGGQAGTSSLIRNYLGFSRGVSGAELAQRGFQQAWVFGARFVLTRRVTAIDPTPDAHGAPWFVATVSDVGDVRARAVLLATGVAYRRLGVPSLEALSGSGVYYGANVSEAHGLTGAHTVIVGGGNSAGQAALHLQRYAADVTVVIRTPDLSTTMSRYLIDEIEASPRITVVPNADVVDGGGDGWLSEIVVADRTTGERRSIPADGLFVMIGAQPHTAWLPEAVVRDGWGFLLTGADVREAGAWSLERPPCAHETSVPGLFAVGDVRAGSVKRVASAVGEGSVVVSEVHQYLSLVESMSRSTEKETETDGQAHPHG
;
A
#
# COMPACT_ATOMS: atom_id res chain seq x y z
N MET A 1 -27.92 6.55 21.13
CA MET A 1 -26.78 7.25 20.52
C MET A 1 -27.32 8.21 19.48
N THR A 2 -26.78 9.42 19.37
CA THR A 2 -27.15 10.37 18.30
C THR A 2 -26.79 9.77 16.95
N ARG A 3 -27.68 9.86 15.96
CA ARG A 3 -27.38 9.40 14.59
C ARG A 3 -26.28 10.28 13.99
N PRO A 4 -25.28 9.71 13.31
CA PRO A 4 -24.19 10.49 12.72
C PRO A 4 -24.69 11.48 11.65
N LEU A 5 -24.03 12.63 11.54
CA LEU A 5 -24.39 13.69 10.61
C LEU A 5 -23.80 13.43 9.21
N LEU A 6 -24.63 13.53 8.18
CA LEU A 6 -24.23 13.78 6.78
C LEU A 6 -24.61 15.23 6.47
N LEU A 7 -23.61 16.08 6.29
CA LEU A 7 -23.78 17.50 5.99
C LEU A 7 -23.46 17.75 4.52
N VAL A 8 -24.35 18.43 3.81
CA VAL A 8 -24.08 18.97 2.47
C VAL A 8 -24.14 20.49 2.53
N VAL A 9 -23.14 21.13 1.93
CA VAL A 9 -23.02 22.59 1.89
C VAL A 9 -22.90 23.02 0.44
N ASP A 10 -23.92 23.71 -0.06
CA ASP A 10 -24.01 24.11 -1.47
C ASP A 10 -24.79 25.42 -1.58
N HIS A 11 -24.23 26.38 -2.31
CA HIS A 11 -24.83 27.69 -2.50
C HIS A 11 -25.93 27.68 -3.58
N ASP A 12 -25.95 26.68 -4.47
CA ASP A 12 -27.08 26.44 -5.37
C ASP A 12 -28.21 25.76 -4.60
N LEU A 13 -29.30 26.49 -4.34
CA LEU A 13 -30.43 25.98 -3.56
C LEU A 13 -31.13 24.79 -4.23
N ASP A 14 -31.14 24.74 -5.56
CA ASP A 14 -31.77 23.62 -6.28
C ASP A 14 -30.87 22.37 -6.21
N GLY A 15 -29.56 22.53 -6.40
CA GLY A 15 -28.54 21.49 -6.19
C GLY A 15 -28.53 20.95 -4.76
N LEU A 16 -28.57 21.86 -3.79
CA LEU A 16 -28.65 21.54 -2.37
C LEU A 16 -29.89 20.68 -2.06
N ALA A 17 -31.07 21.13 -2.48
CA ALA A 17 -32.32 20.43 -2.23
C ALA A 17 -32.35 19.03 -2.86
N ARG A 18 -31.82 18.88 -4.08
CA ARG A 18 -31.68 17.56 -4.74
C ARG A 18 -30.74 16.64 -3.97
N THR A 19 -29.57 17.15 -3.59
CA THR A 19 -28.54 16.38 -2.88
C THR A 19 -29.02 15.96 -1.50
N GLU A 20 -29.63 16.87 -0.74
CA GLU A 20 -30.21 16.57 0.57
C GLU A 20 -31.33 15.53 0.47
N ALA A 21 -32.22 15.64 -0.53
CA ALA A 21 -33.29 14.68 -0.74
C ALA A 21 -32.77 13.27 -1.06
N GLU A 22 -31.76 13.14 -1.94
CA GLU A 22 -31.16 11.84 -2.26
C GLU A 22 -30.46 11.21 -1.05
N LEU A 23 -29.70 12.02 -0.30
CA LEU A 23 -29.07 11.58 0.94
C LEU A 23 -30.10 11.13 1.98
N ALA A 24 -31.16 11.91 2.19
CA ALA A 24 -32.23 11.59 3.14
C ALA A 24 -32.97 10.31 2.74
N ARG A 25 -33.27 10.15 1.44
CA ARG A 25 -33.95 8.96 0.89
C ARG A 25 -33.13 7.69 1.12
N ARG A 26 -31.81 7.73 0.89
CA ARG A 26 -30.96 6.53 0.94
C ARG A 26 -30.39 6.24 2.32
N PHE A 27 -30.00 7.27 3.08
CA PHE A 27 -29.24 7.15 4.32
C PHE A 27 -29.99 7.67 5.56
N GLY A 28 -31.13 8.34 5.40
CA GLY A 28 -31.85 9.01 6.49
C GLY A 28 -32.41 8.09 7.58
N ALA A 29 -32.39 6.77 7.40
CA ALA A 29 -32.69 5.81 8.47
C ALA A 29 -31.59 5.80 9.54
N ASP A 30 -30.33 5.68 9.10
CA ASP A 30 -29.17 5.51 9.97
C ASP A 30 -28.47 6.84 10.28
N PHE A 31 -28.63 7.84 9.42
CA PHE A 31 -27.94 9.12 9.50
C PHE A 31 -28.90 10.31 9.66
N ARG A 32 -28.42 11.37 10.33
CA ARG A 32 -29.04 12.69 10.29
C ARG A 32 -28.51 13.40 9.04
N VAL A 33 -29.37 13.68 8.08
CA VAL A 33 -29.01 14.43 6.88
C VAL A 33 -29.36 15.90 7.07
N ARG A 34 -28.48 16.79 6.62
CA ARG A 34 -28.71 18.25 6.67
C ARG A 34 -28.07 18.96 5.49
N GLY A 35 -28.83 19.82 4.84
CA GLY A 35 -28.34 20.80 3.87
C GLY A 35 -28.13 22.18 4.48
N GLU A 36 -27.08 22.87 4.05
CA GLU A 36 -26.81 24.28 4.38
C GLU A 36 -26.35 25.04 3.13
N SER A 37 -26.81 26.28 2.95
CA SER A 37 -26.38 27.13 1.83
C SER A 37 -25.30 28.14 2.18
N ASP A 38 -25.00 28.29 3.48
CA ASP A 38 -24.02 29.25 4.00
C ASP A 38 -22.90 28.51 4.74
N SER A 39 -21.66 28.76 4.32
CA SER A 39 -20.46 28.13 4.86
C SER A 39 -20.19 28.49 6.33
N ALA A 40 -20.55 29.70 6.77
CA ALA A 40 -20.40 30.13 8.16
C ALA A 40 -21.41 29.43 9.07
N VAL A 41 -22.65 29.25 8.60
CA VAL A 41 -23.69 28.49 9.33
C VAL A 41 -23.31 27.00 9.43
N ALA A 42 -22.81 26.43 8.33
CA ALA A 42 -22.29 25.06 8.33
C ALA A 42 -21.14 24.87 9.35
N LEU A 43 -20.19 25.81 9.39
CA LEU A 43 -19.08 25.77 10.35
C LEU A 43 -19.57 25.85 11.80
N GLN A 44 -20.56 26.70 12.10
CA GLN A 44 -21.17 26.77 13.43
C GLN A 44 -21.82 25.45 13.84
N HIS A 45 -22.51 24.77 12.92
CA HIS A 45 -23.07 23.44 13.20
C HIS A 45 -21.99 22.40 13.48
N LEU A 46 -20.88 22.44 12.73
CA LEU A 46 -19.75 21.54 12.95
C LEU A 46 -19.07 21.82 14.30
N GLN A 47 -18.88 23.08 14.69
CA GLN A 47 -18.35 23.46 15.99
C GLN A 47 -19.26 22.97 17.12
N LEU A 48 -20.57 23.19 17.01
CA LEU A 48 -21.54 22.73 18.00
C LEU A 48 -21.60 21.20 18.10
N ALA A 49 -21.44 20.50 16.97
CA ALA A 49 -21.35 19.04 16.97
C ALA A 49 -20.09 18.56 17.69
N ALA A 50 -18.94 19.21 17.47
CA ALA A 50 -17.69 18.90 18.17
C ALA A 50 -17.81 19.14 19.69
N GLU A 51 -18.39 20.27 20.10
CA GLU A 51 -18.64 20.59 21.52
C GLU A 51 -19.53 19.55 22.23
N ARG A 52 -20.48 18.97 21.49
CA ARG A 52 -21.42 17.96 22.01
C ARG A 52 -20.89 16.52 21.90
N GLY A 53 -19.78 16.31 21.20
CA GLY A 53 -19.33 14.96 20.81
C GLY A 53 -20.31 14.24 19.89
N ASP A 54 -21.11 14.98 19.11
CA ASP A 54 -22.01 14.41 18.11
C ASP A 54 -21.19 13.89 16.92
N PRO A 55 -21.36 12.63 16.49
CA PRO A 55 -20.57 12.08 15.39
C PRO A 55 -20.93 12.73 14.05
N VAL A 56 -19.91 13.10 13.27
CA VAL A 56 -20.04 13.57 11.89
C VAL A 56 -19.43 12.52 10.96
N ALA A 57 -20.22 12.04 10.01
CA ALA A 57 -19.83 10.98 9.10
C ALA A 57 -19.23 11.49 7.79
N LEU A 58 -19.87 12.48 7.20
CA LEU A 58 -19.49 13.02 5.89
C LEU A 58 -19.85 14.50 5.83
N VAL A 59 -18.93 15.29 5.29
CA VAL A 59 -19.20 16.67 4.86
C VAL A 59 -18.94 16.76 3.36
N LEU A 60 -19.98 17.10 2.61
CA LEU A 60 -19.92 17.45 1.19
C LEU A 60 -19.97 18.97 1.07
N ALA A 61 -19.06 19.56 0.30
CA ALA A 61 -19.04 21.01 0.10
C ALA A 61 -18.82 21.36 -1.37
N ASP A 62 -19.63 22.27 -1.91
CA ASP A 62 -19.35 22.90 -3.19
C ASP A 62 -17.96 23.60 -3.14
N PRO A 63 -17.10 23.45 -4.16
CA PRO A 63 -15.77 24.06 -4.15
C PRO A 63 -15.78 25.59 -4.15
N TRP A 64 -16.87 26.22 -4.61
CA TRP A 64 -16.98 27.66 -4.87
C TRP A 64 -17.94 28.37 -3.93
N LEU A 65 -18.09 27.86 -2.70
CA LEU A 65 -18.90 28.49 -1.66
C LEU A 65 -18.51 29.96 -1.44
N PRO A 66 -19.50 30.87 -1.31
CA PRO A 66 -19.24 32.25 -0.95
C PRO A 66 -18.75 32.35 0.51
N GLY A 67 -17.86 33.33 0.77
CA GLY A 67 -17.25 33.50 2.09
C GLY A 67 -16.12 32.51 2.31
N LEU A 68 -16.31 31.56 3.23
CA LEU A 68 -15.36 30.47 3.46
C LEU A 68 -15.49 29.46 2.30
N GLY A 69 -14.44 29.35 1.47
CA GLY A 69 -14.47 28.46 0.32
C GLY A 69 -14.59 26.98 0.73
N GLY A 70 -15.08 26.12 -0.16
CA GLY A 70 -15.34 24.71 0.15
C GLY A 70 -14.13 23.97 0.74
N ALA A 71 -12.94 24.17 0.16
CA ALA A 71 -11.71 23.56 0.67
C ALA A 71 -11.31 24.07 2.07
N GLU A 72 -11.56 25.35 2.38
CA GLU A 72 -11.25 25.94 3.69
C GLU A 72 -12.24 25.47 4.77
N LEU A 73 -13.51 25.30 4.40
CA LEU A 73 -14.50 24.66 5.26
C LEU A 73 -14.08 23.21 5.58
N LEU A 74 -13.70 22.42 4.57
CA LEU A 74 -13.29 21.03 4.76
C LEU A 74 -11.97 20.90 5.54
N ARG A 75 -11.04 21.85 5.41
CA ARG A 75 -9.87 21.96 6.31
C ARG A 75 -10.28 22.15 7.77
N SER A 76 -11.29 22.97 8.02
CA SER A 76 -11.83 23.15 9.37
C SER A 76 -12.48 21.86 9.89
N VAL A 77 -13.17 21.11 9.02
CA VAL A 77 -13.71 19.78 9.35
C VAL A 77 -12.61 18.82 9.77
N ARG A 78 -11.45 18.79 9.08
CA ARG A 78 -10.32 17.93 9.47
C ARG A 78 -9.89 18.14 10.92
N THR A 79 -9.94 19.38 11.40
CA THR A 79 -9.52 19.73 12.77
C THR A 79 -10.63 19.42 13.78
N LEU A 80 -11.88 19.76 13.45
CA LEU A 80 -13.03 19.60 14.36
C LEU A 80 -13.53 18.15 14.46
N HIS A 81 -13.47 17.42 13.35
CA HIS A 81 -14.01 16.07 13.14
C HIS A 81 -13.03 15.24 12.31
N PRO A 82 -11.88 14.85 12.86
CA PRO A 82 -10.80 14.20 12.10
C PRO A 82 -11.23 12.91 11.40
N ASP A 83 -12.16 12.17 12.01
CA ASP A 83 -12.69 10.92 11.46
C ASP A 83 -13.67 11.13 10.31
N ALA A 84 -14.31 12.31 10.19
CA ALA A 84 -15.32 12.58 9.18
C ALA A 84 -14.71 12.56 7.78
N ALA A 85 -15.39 11.86 6.85
CA ALA A 85 -15.02 11.93 5.44
C ALA A 85 -15.30 13.35 4.90
N ARG A 86 -14.37 13.86 4.09
CA ARG A 86 -14.43 15.20 3.50
C ARG A 86 -14.42 15.08 1.99
N ALA A 87 -15.45 15.58 1.31
CA ALA A 87 -15.47 15.53 -0.15
C ALA A 87 -16.00 16.81 -0.79
N LEU A 88 -15.42 17.17 -1.93
CA LEU A 88 -15.98 18.22 -2.78
C LEU A 88 -17.20 17.69 -3.54
N LEU A 89 -18.28 18.46 -3.52
CA LEU A 89 -19.47 18.25 -4.34
C LEU A 89 -19.25 18.96 -5.68
N VAL A 90 -19.27 18.22 -6.77
CA VAL A 90 -18.84 18.70 -8.09
C VAL A 90 -20.01 18.65 -9.07
N PRO A 91 -20.40 19.77 -9.70
CA PRO A 91 -21.50 19.76 -10.64
C PRO A 91 -21.15 18.98 -11.92
N TRP A 92 -22.17 18.43 -12.57
CA TRP A 92 -21.98 17.76 -13.85
C TRP A 92 -21.46 18.76 -14.90
N GLY A 93 -20.44 18.36 -15.67
CA GLY A 93 -19.78 19.23 -16.64
C GLY A 93 -18.57 20.01 -16.11
N ALA A 94 -18.34 20.03 -14.79
CA ALA A 94 -17.21 20.74 -14.18
C ALA A 94 -15.81 20.26 -14.63
N TRP A 95 -15.73 19.09 -15.26
CA TRP A 95 -14.53 18.54 -15.91
C TRP A 95 -13.96 19.45 -16.99
N ALA A 96 -14.78 20.31 -17.60
CA ALA A 96 -14.33 21.31 -18.56
C ALA A 96 -13.60 22.50 -17.90
N ASP A 97 -13.74 22.67 -16.58
CA ASP A 97 -13.09 23.74 -15.82
C ASP A 97 -11.83 23.22 -15.11
N GLY A 98 -10.67 23.69 -15.59
CA GLY A 98 -9.38 23.36 -14.98
C GLY A 98 -9.25 23.81 -13.51
N ARG A 99 -10.03 24.81 -13.08
CA ARG A 99 -10.03 25.27 -11.68
C ARG A 99 -10.59 24.21 -10.74
N THR A 100 -11.61 23.45 -11.16
CA THR A 100 -12.19 22.35 -10.39
C THR A 100 -11.16 21.24 -10.18
N ALA A 101 -10.48 20.82 -11.25
CA ALA A 101 -9.43 19.80 -11.17
C ALA A 101 -8.28 20.26 -10.25
N HIS A 102 -7.88 21.53 -10.34
CA HIS A 102 -6.84 22.09 -9.48
C HIS A 102 -7.27 22.14 -8.00
N ALA A 103 -8.50 22.54 -7.71
CA ALA A 103 -9.05 22.56 -6.35
C ALA A 103 -9.08 21.16 -5.73
N ILE A 104 -9.51 20.14 -6.50
CA ILE A 104 -9.51 18.74 -6.05
C ILE A 104 -8.07 18.26 -5.77
N LEU A 105 -7.15 18.43 -6.72
CA LEU A 105 -5.77 17.97 -6.58
C LEU A 105 -5.07 18.64 -5.39
N ARG A 106 -5.26 19.96 -5.22
CA ARG A 106 -4.68 20.72 -4.11
C ARG A 106 -5.25 20.31 -2.77
N GLY A 107 -6.58 20.27 -2.66
CA GLY A 107 -7.26 19.86 -1.42
C GLY A 107 -6.83 18.45 -0.99
N MET A 108 -6.70 17.53 -1.95
CA MET A 108 -6.24 16.16 -1.68
C MET A 108 -4.77 16.11 -1.24
N SER A 109 -3.90 16.87 -1.90
CA SER A 109 -2.46 16.86 -1.61
C SER A 109 -2.11 17.49 -0.26
N LEU A 110 -2.92 18.46 0.18
CA LEU A 110 -2.80 19.08 1.51
C LEU A 110 -3.63 18.35 2.58
N GLY A 111 -4.35 17.29 2.22
CA GLY A 111 -5.22 16.53 3.12
C GLY A 111 -6.48 17.28 3.58
N ASP A 112 -6.86 18.37 2.92
CA ASP A 112 -8.07 19.14 3.23
C ASP A 112 -9.34 18.37 2.78
N ILE A 113 -9.23 17.54 1.74
CA ILE A 113 -10.31 16.70 1.23
C ILE A 113 -9.81 15.26 1.03
N ASP A 114 -10.68 14.29 1.27
CA ASP A 114 -10.39 12.86 1.01
C ASP A 114 -10.81 12.47 -0.41
N TYR A 115 -11.96 12.99 -0.87
CA TYR A 115 -12.59 12.59 -2.11
C TYR A 115 -13.31 13.75 -2.83
N TYR A 116 -13.94 13.43 -3.97
CA TYR A 116 -14.93 14.26 -4.62
C TYR A 116 -16.10 13.38 -5.10
N VAL A 117 -17.29 13.95 -5.23
CA VAL A 117 -18.49 13.28 -5.73
C VAL A 117 -19.25 14.20 -6.68
N LEU A 118 -19.84 13.62 -7.72
CA LEU A 118 -20.68 14.40 -8.64
C LEU A 118 -22.03 14.65 -8.00
N GLU A 119 -22.57 15.86 -8.17
CA GLU A 119 -23.95 16.14 -7.79
C GLU A 119 -24.94 15.16 -8.43
N PRO A 120 -26.01 14.77 -7.72
CA PRO A 120 -27.04 13.91 -8.31
C PRO A 120 -27.78 14.65 -9.41
N TRP A 121 -27.94 13.99 -10.56
CA TRP A 121 -28.65 14.54 -11.73
C TRP A 121 -29.96 13.81 -12.04
N THR A 122 -30.21 12.68 -11.39
CA THR A 122 -31.49 11.95 -11.42
C THR A 122 -31.99 11.68 -10.00
N SER A 123 -33.24 11.20 -9.87
CA SER A 123 -33.79 10.72 -8.60
C SER A 123 -34.59 9.44 -8.90
N PRO A 124 -34.15 8.25 -8.45
CA PRO A 124 -32.93 8.00 -7.67
C PRO A 124 -31.64 8.20 -8.49
N ASP A 125 -30.54 8.59 -7.84
CA ASP A 125 -29.20 8.57 -8.44
C ASP A 125 -28.33 7.50 -7.77
N GLU A 126 -28.25 6.34 -8.40
CA GLU A 126 -27.48 5.20 -7.87
C GLU A 126 -25.96 5.42 -7.92
N LEU A 127 -25.46 6.25 -8.86
CA LEU A 127 -24.02 6.52 -8.93
C LEU A 127 -23.59 7.41 -7.77
N PHE A 128 -24.35 8.48 -7.51
CA PHE A 128 -24.18 9.32 -6.33
C PHE A 128 -24.27 8.49 -5.05
N CYS A 129 -25.34 7.71 -4.90
CA CYS A 129 -25.56 6.90 -3.70
C CYS A 129 -24.46 5.85 -3.48
N ARG A 130 -23.97 5.18 -4.54
CA ARG A 130 -22.84 4.25 -4.44
C ARG A 130 -21.58 4.96 -3.96
N THR A 131 -21.29 6.12 -4.53
CA THR A 131 -20.11 6.93 -4.19
C THR A 131 -20.15 7.39 -2.73
N VAL A 132 -21.30 7.90 -2.27
CA VAL A 132 -21.50 8.28 -0.87
C VAL A 132 -21.41 7.06 0.06
N SER A 133 -21.94 5.90 -0.35
CA SER A 133 -21.84 4.67 0.45
C SER A 133 -20.38 4.26 0.66
N GLU A 134 -19.51 4.43 -0.33
CA GLU A 134 -18.07 4.18 -0.18
C GLU A 134 -17.43 5.12 0.85
N PHE A 135 -17.78 6.41 0.86
CA PHE A 135 -17.25 7.37 1.84
C PHE A 135 -17.72 7.06 3.26
N VAL A 136 -19.02 6.78 3.42
CA VAL A 136 -19.63 6.38 4.69
C VAL A 136 -19.06 5.05 5.18
N GLN A 137 -18.73 4.12 4.28
CA GLN A 137 -18.07 2.87 4.63
C GLN A 137 -16.66 3.10 5.18
N VAL A 138 -15.89 4.01 4.59
CA VAL A 138 -14.57 4.38 5.12
C VAL A 138 -14.72 4.99 6.52
N TRP A 139 -15.66 5.92 6.71
CA TRP A 139 -15.96 6.50 8.02
C TRP A 139 -16.45 5.48 9.05
N SER A 140 -17.32 4.55 8.68
CA SER A 140 -17.80 3.52 9.61
C SER A 140 -16.68 2.57 10.03
N ARG A 141 -15.62 2.45 9.22
CA ARG A 141 -14.36 1.78 9.57
C ARG A 141 -13.41 2.63 10.41
N THR A 142 -13.58 3.94 10.54
CA THR A 142 -12.78 4.75 11.48
C THR A 142 -13.46 4.85 12.84
N VAL A 143 -14.79 5.01 12.86
CA VAL A 143 -15.54 5.15 14.11
C VAL A 143 -15.65 3.83 14.87
N ALA A 144 -15.15 3.83 16.10
CA ALA A 144 -15.11 2.68 17.01
C ALA A 144 -16.52 2.31 17.50
N ASN A 145 -17.36 1.75 16.63
CA ASN A 145 -18.50 0.98 17.11
C ASN A 145 -17.98 -0.34 17.70
N ARG A 146 -18.33 -0.58 18.96
CA ARG A 146 -17.81 -1.61 19.90
C ARG A 146 -17.99 -3.07 19.47
N ARG A 147 -18.49 -3.32 18.26
CA ARG A 147 -18.75 -4.65 17.70
C ARG A 147 -18.21 -4.68 16.28
N ARG A 148 -16.90 -4.83 16.18
CA ARG A 148 -16.21 -5.06 14.91
C ARG A 148 -16.12 -6.55 14.63
N GLU A 149 -15.85 -6.88 13.37
CA GLU A 149 -15.69 -8.27 12.94
C GLU A 149 -14.63 -9.00 13.77
N VAL A 150 -13.57 -8.27 14.12
CA VAL A 150 -12.53 -8.66 15.09
C VAL A 150 -12.42 -7.63 16.21
N VAL A 151 -12.34 -8.09 17.45
CA VAL A 151 -11.97 -7.27 18.60
C VAL A 151 -10.70 -7.82 19.21
N VAL A 152 -9.68 -6.97 19.32
CA VAL A 152 -8.41 -7.27 19.99
C VAL A 152 -8.42 -6.61 21.34
N VAL A 153 -8.17 -7.37 22.41
CA VAL A 153 -8.05 -6.87 23.77
C VAL A 153 -6.65 -7.14 24.27
N GLY A 154 -5.88 -6.09 24.53
CA GLY A 154 -4.51 -6.17 25.05
C GLY A 154 -4.18 -4.95 25.89
N ALA A 155 -3.01 -4.94 26.52
CA ALA A 155 -2.57 -3.78 27.30
C ALA A 155 -2.24 -2.59 26.39
N ALA A 156 -2.50 -1.36 26.86
CA ALA A 156 -2.22 -0.11 26.10
C ALA A 156 -0.84 -0.04 25.43
N ARG A 157 0.19 -0.65 26.04
CA ARG A 157 1.57 -0.70 25.54
C ARG A 157 2.07 -2.14 25.34
N ASP A 158 1.22 -3.00 24.79
CA ASP A 158 1.57 -4.37 24.44
C ASP A 158 2.26 -4.44 23.06
N PRO A 159 3.55 -4.84 22.97
CA PRO A 159 4.23 -5.05 21.70
C PRO A 159 3.52 -6.07 20.79
N ARG A 160 2.95 -7.14 21.38
CA ARG A 160 2.23 -8.16 20.61
C ARG A 160 0.91 -7.60 20.09
N GLY A 161 0.15 -6.90 20.93
CA GLY A 161 -1.05 -6.18 20.54
C GLY A 161 -0.81 -5.20 19.40
N HIS A 162 0.31 -4.46 19.41
CA HIS A 162 0.71 -3.61 18.30
C HIS A 162 0.98 -4.42 17.01
N ALA A 163 1.76 -5.50 17.11
CA ALA A 163 2.06 -6.37 15.96
C ALA A 163 0.79 -6.97 15.33
N VAL A 164 -0.16 -7.42 16.16
CA VAL A 164 -1.46 -7.95 15.70
C VAL A 164 -2.27 -6.86 14.99
N ARG A 165 -2.34 -5.65 15.53
CA ARG A 165 -3.01 -4.53 14.84
C ARG A 165 -2.38 -4.26 13.49
N THR A 166 -1.05 -4.26 13.40
CA THR A 166 -0.34 -4.09 12.13
C THR A 166 -0.68 -5.22 11.16
N LEU A 167 -0.70 -6.48 11.61
CA LEU A 167 -1.09 -7.63 10.79
C LEU A 167 -2.51 -7.48 10.24
N LEU A 168 -3.48 -7.18 11.10
CA LEU A 168 -4.89 -7.03 10.74
C LEU A 168 -5.09 -5.86 9.77
N THR A 169 -4.48 -4.69 10.05
CA THR A 169 -4.52 -3.53 9.14
C THR A 169 -3.95 -3.88 7.77
N ARG A 170 -2.77 -4.52 7.72
CA ARG A 170 -2.10 -4.84 6.45
C ARG A 170 -2.84 -5.89 5.61
N ASN A 171 -3.62 -6.75 6.24
CA ASN A 171 -4.48 -7.72 5.55
C ASN A 171 -5.90 -7.21 5.30
N GLY A 172 -6.17 -5.92 5.58
CA GLY A 172 -7.48 -5.30 5.34
C GLY A 172 -8.59 -5.85 6.24
N ILE A 173 -8.25 -6.41 7.40
CA ILE A 173 -9.19 -7.00 8.36
C ILE A 173 -9.73 -5.91 9.30
N PRO A 174 -11.03 -5.56 9.24
CA PRO A 174 -11.62 -4.58 10.13
C PRO A 174 -11.56 -5.05 11.59
N HIS A 175 -10.93 -4.26 12.45
CA HIS A 175 -10.76 -4.62 13.86
C HIS A 175 -10.89 -3.42 14.79
N ALA A 176 -11.29 -3.69 16.04
CA ALA A 176 -11.17 -2.75 17.16
C ALA A 176 -10.04 -3.20 18.09
N TYR A 177 -9.42 -2.25 18.77
CA TYR A 177 -8.48 -2.52 19.85
C TYR A 177 -9.02 -1.90 21.14
N LEU A 178 -9.25 -2.73 22.15
CA LEU A 178 -9.66 -2.29 23.48
C LEU A 178 -8.48 -2.46 24.43
N ASP A 179 -8.15 -1.37 25.14
CA ASP A 179 -7.20 -1.45 26.24
C ASP A 179 -7.82 -2.25 27.38
N ARG A 180 -7.15 -3.33 27.79
CA ARG A 180 -7.62 -4.33 28.75
C ARG A 180 -8.03 -3.73 30.10
N GLY A 181 -7.43 -2.60 30.49
CA GLY A 181 -7.77 -1.89 31.73
C GLY A 181 -9.09 -1.11 31.70
N THR A 182 -9.76 -1.02 30.55
CA THR A 182 -11.00 -0.26 30.40
C THR A 182 -12.23 -1.07 30.81
N ALA A 183 -13.26 -0.40 31.36
CA ALA A 183 -14.51 -1.06 31.72
C ALA A 183 -15.19 -1.77 30.54
N GLU A 184 -15.02 -1.23 29.32
CA GLU A 184 -15.49 -1.83 28.09
C GLU A 184 -14.77 -3.15 27.76
N ALA A 185 -13.44 -3.19 27.91
CA ALA A 185 -12.69 -4.42 27.73
C ALA A 185 -13.09 -5.48 28.74
N VAL A 186 -13.26 -5.11 30.02
CA VAL A 186 -13.68 -6.03 31.08
C VAL A 186 -15.06 -6.62 30.80
N ASP A 187 -16.05 -5.79 30.44
CA ASP A 187 -17.40 -6.23 30.08
C ASP A 187 -17.40 -7.20 28.89
N LEU A 188 -16.62 -6.88 27.86
CA LEU A 188 -16.44 -7.76 26.72
C LEU A 188 -15.81 -9.10 27.12
N LEU A 189 -14.69 -9.07 27.86
CA LEU A 189 -13.97 -10.27 28.29
C LEU A 189 -14.85 -11.18 29.15
N LEU A 190 -15.69 -10.62 30.01
CA LEU A 190 -16.70 -11.36 30.76
C LEU A 190 -17.76 -11.99 29.84
N THR A 191 -18.25 -11.22 28.86
CA THR A 191 -19.27 -11.69 27.91
C THR A 191 -18.80 -12.87 27.07
N ILE A 192 -17.53 -12.89 26.68
CA ILE A 192 -16.92 -13.97 25.88
C ILE A 192 -16.25 -15.06 26.74
N GLU A 193 -16.46 -15.02 28.07
CA GLU A 193 -15.88 -15.95 29.04
C GLU A 193 -14.34 -16.09 28.95
N ALA A 194 -13.66 -15.00 28.60
CA ALA A 194 -12.20 -14.97 28.51
C ALA A 194 -11.53 -15.01 29.90
N PRO A 195 -10.33 -15.63 30.01
CA PRO A 195 -9.64 -15.74 31.28
C PRO A 195 -9.13 -14.39 31.79
N ARG A 196 -9.08 -14.29 33.13
CA ARG A 196 -8.56 -13.14 33.90
C ARG A 196 -9.15 -11.78 33.44
N PRO A 197 -10.47 -11.64 33.26
CA PRO A 197 -11.09 -10.51 32.55
C PRO A 197 -10.81 -9.14 33.17
N THR A 198 -10.45 -9.08 34.45
CA THR A 198 -10.12 -7.86 35.20
C THR A 198 -8.62 -7.64 35.39
N ASP A 199 -7.76 -8.58 35.00
CA ASP A 199 -6.31 -8.50 35.13
C ASP A 199 -5.72 -7.67 33.97
N PRO A 200 -5.09 -6.51 34.23
CA PRO A 200 -4.46 -5.70 33.19
C PRO A 200 -3.33 -6.42 32.45
N GLU A 201 -2.67 -7.40 33.09
CA GLU A 201 -1.58 -8.23 32.55
C GLU A 201 -2.10 -9.61 32.10
N GLY A 202 -3.39 -9.70 31.81
CA GLY A 202 -4.00 -10.88 31.22
C GLY A 202 -3.55 -11.10 29.76
N PRO A 203 -3.89 -12.26 29.16
CA PRO A 203 -3.45 -12.60 27.83
C PRO A 203 -4.02 -11.63 26.78
N LEU A 204 -3.33 -11.50 25.65
CA LEU A 204 -3.91 -10.90 24.46
C LEU A 204 -5.10 -11.75 24.02
N VAL A 205 -6.26 -11.13 23.84
CA VAL A 205 -7.46 -11.82 23.39
C VAL A 205 -7.85 -11.29 22.02
N ILE A 206 -8.13 -12.20 21.09
CA ILE A 206 -8.73 -11.86 19.80
C ILE A 206 -10.06 -12.56 19.70
N TRP A 207 -11.13 -11.78 19.57
CA TRP A 207 -12.48 -12.27 19.42
C TRP A 207 -13.00 -12.00 18.02
N LEU A 208 -13.32 -13.06 17.28
CA LEU A 208 -13.84 -12.99 15.92
C LEU A 208 -15.37 -12.96 15.97
N ALA A 209 -15.93 -11.83 16.40
CA ALA A 209 -17.36 -11.66 16.64
C ALA A 209 -18.21 -11.98 15.39
N ALA A 210 -17.74 -11.64 14.20
CA ALA A 210 -18.46 -11.88 12.95
C ALA A 210 -18.32 -13.31 12.40
N LEU A 211 -17.39 -14.12 12.91
CA LEU A 211 -17.07 -15.47 12.41
C LEU A 211 -17.31 -16.53 13.49
N GLY A 212 -18.57 -16.65 13.93
CA GLY A 212 -18.97 -17.67 14.91
C GLY A 212 -18.47 -17.41 16.33
N GLY A 213 -17.89 -16.23 16.62
CA GLY A 213 -17.51 -15.81 17.96
C GLY A 213 -16.26 -16.50 18.51
N ARG A 214 -15.40 -17.05 17.64
CA ARG A 214 -14.17 -17.73 18.07
C ARG A 214 -13.29 -16.80 18.90
N VAL A 215 -12.81 -17.29 20.04
CA VAL A 215 -11.87 -16.58 20.92
C VAL A 215 -10.49 -17.22 20.79
N LEU A 216 -9.47 -16.40 20.56
CA LEU A 216 -8.08 -16.79 20.55
C LEU A 216 -7.36 -16.13 21.72
N LEU A 217 -6.49 -16.88 22.40
CA LEU A 217 -5.72 -16.43 23.56
C LEU A 217 -4.23 -16.50 23.22
N ASP A 218 -3.55 -15.36 23.32
CA ASP A 218 -2.15 -15.17 22.91
C ASP A 218 -1.80 -15.83 21.55
N PRO A 219 -2.62 -15.64 20.49
CA PRO A 219 -2.41 -16.38 19.26
C PRO A 219 -1.17 -15.91 18.51
N THR A 220 -0.55 -16.84 17.79
CA THR A 220 0.43 -16.58 16.73
C THR A 220 -0.22 -15.95 15.50
N ASP A 221 0.56 -15.30 14.64
CA ASP A 221 0.04 -14.73 13.38
C ASP A 221 -0.60 -15.80 12.48
N VAL A 222 -0.06 -17.02 12.53
CA VAL A 222 -0.59 -18.19 11.82
C VAL A 222 -2.00 -18.53 12.29
N GLU A 223 -2.20 -18.63 13.60
CA GLU A 223 -3.52 -18.96 14.18
C GLU A 223 -4.55 -17.87 13.88
N ILE A 224 -4.13 -16.60 13.86
CA ILE A 224 -4.99 -15.47 13.48
C ILE A 224 -5.40 -15.61 12.01
N CYS A 225 -4.44 -15.78 11.10
CA CYS A 225 -4.71 -15.94 9.67
C CYS A 225 -5.60 -17.16 9.39
N GLN A 226 -5.30 -18.32 9.98
CA GLN A 226 -6.11 -19.53 9.83
C GLN A 226 -7.54 -19.35 10.38
N ALA A 227 -7.70 -18.67 11.52
CA ALA A 227 -9.03 -18.37 12.06
C ALA A 227 -9.85 -17.46 11.14
N TRP A 228 -9.18 -16.65 10.31
CA TRP A 228 -9.81 -15.81 9.29
C TRP A 228 -10.01 -16.52 7.93
N GLY A 229 -9.58 -17.78 7.81
CA GLY A 229 -9.65 -18.54 6.56
C GLY A 229 -8.54 -18.18 5.55
N ILE A 230 -7.46 -17.56 6.00
CA ILE A 230 -6.28 -17.27 5.18
C ILE A 230 -5.35 -18.49 5.21
N GLY A 231 -4.92 -18.95 4.03
CA GLY A 231 -3.98 -20.06 3.88
C GLY A 231 -2.58 -19.70 4.41
N THR A 232 -2.05 -20.55 5.29
CA THR A 232 -0.71 -20.42 5.91
C THR A 232 0.13 -21.70 5.78
N ASP A 233 -0.40 -22.70 5.10
CA ASP A 233 0.23 -23.99 4.83
C ASP A 233 -0.08 -24.42 3.39
N LEU A 234 0.48 -25.57 2.99
CA LEU A 234 0.34 -26.10 1.64
C LEU A 234 -0.92 -26.96 1.46
N THR A 235 -1.78 -27.04 2.47
CA THR A 235 -2.98 -27.88 2.44
C THR A 235 -4.05 -27.29 1.53
N VAL A 236 -4.96 -28.15 1.07
CA VAL A 236 -6.07 -27.75 0.20
C VAL A 236 -7.35 -27.74 1.02
N PRO A 237 -8.06 -26.59 1.12
CA PRO A 237 -9.38 -26.56 1.70
C PRO A 237 -10.29 -27.60 1.00
N GLY A 238 -10.88 -28.51 1.78
CA GLY A 238 -11.71 -29.60 1.24
C GLY A 238 -11.02 -30.96 1.08
N GLY A 239 -9.76 -31.12 1.50
CA GLY A 239 -9.12 -32.44 1.68
C GLY A 239 -8.37 -32.99 0.46
N GLY A 240 -7.87 -32.11 -0.43
CA GLY A 240 -6.98 -32.48 -1.54
C GLY A 240 -5.52 -32.67 -1.11
N PRO A 241 -4.66 -33.23 -1.98
CA PRO A 241 -3.23 -33.38 -1.71
C PRO A 241 -2.55 -32.01 -1.61
N GLU A 242 -1.56 -31.90 -0.73
CA GLU A 242 -0.78 -30.66 -0.55
C GLU A 242 -0.18 -30.17 -1.87
N VAL A 243 -0.06 -28.86 -2.01
CA VAL A 243 0.58 -28.24 -3.17
C VAL A 243 2.08 -28.34 -3.00
N ARG A 244 2.65 -29.40 -3.58
CA ARG A 244 4.10 -29.63 -3.57
C ARG A 244 4.74 -29.34 -4.91
N ASP A 245 4.02 -29.44 -6.01
CA ASP A 245 4.53 -29.20 -7.37
C ASP A 245 3.66 -28.14 -8.06
N VAL A 246 4.30 -27.12 -8.66
CA VAL A 246 3.62 -26.03 -9.38
C VAL A 246 4.35 -25.65 -10.68
N ASP A 247 3.64 -25.07 -11.63
CA ASP A 247 4.24 -24.50 -12.83
C ASP A 247 4.99 -23.20 -12.51
N LEU A 248 4.40 -22.36 -11.67
CA LEU A 248 4.95 -21.06 -11.29
C LEU A 248 4.88 -20.82 -9.78
N LEU A 249 6.05 -20.67 -9.15
CA LEU A 249 6.17 -20.14 -7.79
C LEU A 249 6.43 -18.63 -7.83
N VAL A 250 5.52 -17.85 -7.25
CA VAL A 250 5.68 -16.39 -7.09
C VAL A 250 6.12 -16.09 -5.66
N VAL A 251 7.29 -15.47 -5.50
CA VAL A 251 7.85 -15.11 -4.19
C VAL A 251 7.60 -13.61 -3.93
N GLY A 252 6.63 -13.33 -3.07
CA GLY A 252 6.16 -11.99 -2.71
C GLY A 252 4.81 -11.64 -3.32
N ALA A 253 3.89 -11.12 -2.50
CA ALA A 253 2.54 -10.71 -2.90
C ALA A 253 2.38 -9.18 -2.94
N GLY A 254 3.42 -8.46 -3.35
CA GLY A 254 3.32 -7.06 -3.77
C GLY A 254 2.54 -6.89 -5.09
N PRO A 255 2.37 -5.66 -5.60
CA PRO A 255 1.63 -5.42 -6.85
C PRO A 255 2.13 -6.25 -8.04
N ALA A 256 3.44 -6.44 -8.18
CA ALA A 256 4.02 -7.27 -9.24
C ALA A 256 3.69 -8.76 -9.08
N GLY A 257 3.83 -9.31 -7.87
CA GLY A 257 3.53 -10.71 -7.61
C GLY A 257 2.04 -11.03 -7.72
N LEU A 258 1.17 -10.12 -7.27
CA LEU A 258 -0.28 -10.24 -7.45
C LEU A 258 -0.67 -10.21 -8.93
N ALA A 259 -0.07 -9.31 -9.72
CA ALA A 259 -0.31 -9.26 -11.15
C ALA A 259 0.13 -10.57 -11.84
N ALA A 260 1.30 -11.10 -11.50
CA ALA A 260 1.77 -12.38 -12.02
C ALA A 260 0.87 -13.54 -11.60
N ALA A 261 0.36 -13.52 -10.37
CA ALA A 261 -0.57 -14.53 -9.89
C ALA A 261 -1.89 -14.49 -10.66
N VAL A 262 -2.45 -13.30 -10.92
CA VAL A 262 -3.65 -13.13 -11.76
C VAL A 262 -3.40 -13.67 -13.16
N TYR A 263 -2.36 -13.19 -13.83
CA TYR A 263 -2.12 -13.53 -15.23
C TYR A 263 -1.75 -15.01 -15.39
N GLY A 264 -0.82 -15.52 -14.59
CA GLY A 264 -0.40 -16.92 -14.63
C GLY A 264 -1.56 -17.89 -14.40
N SER A 265 -2.39 -17.65 -13.38
CA SER A 265 -3.54 -18.52 -13.12
C SER A 265 -4.64 -18.38 -14.18
N SER A 266 -4.89 -17.18 -14.70
CA SER A 266 -5.86 -16.96 -15.78
C SER A 266 -5.46 -17.62 -17.10
N GLU A 267 -4.15 -17.80 -17.32
CA GLU A 267 -3.57 -18.47 -18.50
C GLU A 267 -3.36 -19.97 -18.28
N GLY A 268 -3.84 -20.52 -17.15
CA GLY A 268 -3.90 -21.96 -16.89
C GLY A 268 -2.68 -22.54 -16.18
N LEU A 269 -1.73 -21.72 -15.71
CA LEU A 269 -0.63 -22.20 -14.88
C LEU A 269 -1.12 -22.55 -13.48
N SER A 270 -0.60 -23.63 -12.91
CA SER A 270 -0.69 -23.86 -11.47
C SER A 270 0.23 -22.86 -10.75
N VAL A 271 -0.36 -21.89 -10.04
CA VAL A 271 0.37 -20.82 -9.37
C VAL A 271 0.30 -20.95 -7.86
N LEU A 272 1.46 -20.93 -7.21
CA LEU A 272 1.59 -20.71 -5.76
C LEU A 272 2.30 -19.38 -5.51
N CYS A 273 1.66 -18.49 -4.77
CA CYS A 273 2.24 -17.24 -4.28
C CYS A 273 2.56 -17.38 -2.79
N VAL A 274 3.82 -17.17 -2.42
CA VAL A 274 4.29 -17.21 -1.03
C VAL A 274 4.64 -15.79 -0.58
N GLU A 275 4.05 -15.35 0.53
CA GLU A 275 4.24 -14.02 1.09
C GLU A 275 4.56 -14.09 2.60
N GLU A 276 5.62 -13.40 2.99
CA GLU A 276 6.13 -13.43 4.36
C GLU A 276 5.21 -12.71 5.33
N GLN A 277 4.61 -11.59 4.92
CA GLN A 277 3.94 -10.68 5.83
C GLN A 277 2.45 -10.55 5.48
N ALA A 278 2.15 -9.82 4.40
CA ALA A 278 0.79 -9.44 4.08
C ALA A 278 0.68 -9.04 2.60
N LEU A 279 -0.53 -9.18 2.07
CA LEU A 279 -0.87 -8.77 0.71
C LEU A 279 -0.49 -7.30 0.46
N GLY A 280 -0.02 -7.02 -0.75
CA GLY A 280 0.33 -5.68 -1.21
C GLY A 280 1.77 -5.26 -0.94
N GLY A 281 2.54 -6.01 -0.15
CA GLY A 281 3.94 -5.70 0.15
C GLY A 281 4.10 -4.26 0.68
N GLN A 282 5.10 -3.53 0.18
CA GLN A 282 5.28 -2.10 0.51
C GLN A 282 4.13 -1.22 0.01
N ALA A 283 3.58 -1.49 -1.17
CA ALA A 283 2.50 -0.67 -1.71
C ALA A 283 1.27 -0.74 -0.80
N GLY A 284 1.04 -1.87 -0.13
CA GLY A 284 -0.02 -2.08 0.85
C GLY A 284 -0.04 -1.08 2.01
N THR A 285 1.09 -0.45 2.33
CA THR A 285 1.15 0.58 3.39
C THR A 285 0.83 1.98 2.89
N SER A 286 0.60 2.16 1.58
CA SER A 286 0.22 3.45 1.01
C SER A 286 -1.23 3.77 1.38
N SER A 287 -1.43 4.89 2.07
CA SER A 287 -2.77 5.39 2.43
C SER A 287 -3.63 5.66 1.20
N LEU A 288 -3.02 6.22 0.14
CA LEU A 288 -3.71 6.53 -1.11
C LEU A 288 -2.75 6.51 -2.30
N ILE A 289 -3.17 5.89 -3.40
CA ILE A 289 -2.47 5.85 -4.69
C ILE A 289 -3.36 6.57 -5.70
N ARG A 290 -2.98 7.78 -6.12
CA ARG A 290 -3.78 8.62 -7.03
C ARG A 290 -3.44 8.46 -8.51
N ASN A 291 -2.27 7.91 -8.81
CA ASN A 291 -1.73 7.78 -10.17
C ASN A 291 -1.87 6.37 -10.76
N TYR A 292 -2.79 5.56 -10.24
CA TYR A 292 -3.11 4.24 -10.80
C TYR A 292 -4.36 4.33 -11.67
N LEU A 293 -4.21 3.99 -12.96
CA LEU A 293 -5.27 4.08 -13.96
C LEU A 293 -6.52 3.28 -13.55
N GLY A 294 -7.70 3.87 -13.73
CA GLY A 294 -8.99 3.22 -13.42
C GLY A 294 -9.56 3.58 -12.04
N PHE A 295 -8.78 4.20 -11.16
CA PHE A 295 -9.25 4.67 -9.85
C PHE A 295 -9.26 6.20 -9.81
N SER A 296 -10.31 6.82 -10.34
CA SER A 296 -10.42 8.28 -10.50
C SER A 296 -10.35 9.07 -9.17
N ARG A 297 -10.68 8.43 -8.06
CA ARG A 297 -10.62 9.00 -6.69
C ARG A 297 -9.39 8.51 -5.91
N GLY A 298 -8.46 7.82 -6.60
CA GLY A 298 -7.39 7.06 -5.98
C GLY A 298 -7.88 5.76 -5.33
N VAL A 299 -6.94 4.94 -4.89
CA VAL A 299 -7.19 3.68 -4.17
C VAL A 299 -6.12 3.48 -3.10
N SER A 300 -6.48 2.96 -1.94
CA SER A 300 -5.45 2.60 -0.96
C SER A 300 -4.63 1.41 -1.47
N GLY A 301 -3.38 1.31 -1.04
CA GLY A 301 -2.54 0.18 -1.45
C GLY A 301 -3.07 -1.16 -0.97
N ALA A 302 -3.61 -1.20 0.25
CA ALA A 302 -4.23 -2.39 0.83
C ALA A 302 -5.46 -2.83 0.01
N GLU A 303 -6.31 -1.89 -0.40
CA GLU A 303 -7.49 -2.19 -1.23
C GLU A 303 -7.09 -2.69 -2.63
N LEU A 304 -6.10 -2.05 -3.27
CA LEU A 304 -5.59 -2.51 -4.56
C LEU A 304 -5.07 -3.95 -4.46
N ALA A 305 -4.32 -4.26 -3.40
CA ALA A 305 -3.79 -5.59 -3.15
C ALA A 305 -4.88 -6.62 -2.89
N GLN A 306 -5.87 -6.29 -2.06
CA GLN A 306 -6.99 -7.18 -1.75
C GLN A 306 -7.80 -7.52 -3.00
N ARG A 307 -8.10 -6.52 -3.86
CA ARG A 307 -8.79 -6.75 -5.14
C ARG A 307 -7.97 -7.65 -6.06
N GLY A 308 -6.66 -7.42 -6.16
CA GLY A 308 -5.76 -8.28 -6.96
C GLY A 308 -5.69 -9.71 -6.44
N PHE A 309 -5.61 -9.90 -5.13
CA PHE A 309 -5.65 -11.21 -4.48
C PHE A 309 -6.96 -11.94 -4.78
N GLN A 310 -8.11 -11.28 -4.61
CA GLN A 310 -9.43 -11.87 -4.89
C GLN A 310 -9.54 -12.31 -6.35
N GLN A 311 -9.01 -11.51 -7.28
CA GLN A 311 -9.00 -11.86 -8.70
C GLN A 311 -8.13 -13.10 -8.97
N ALA A 312 -6.92 -13.16 -8.44
CA ALA A 312 -6.02 -14.30 -8.60
C ALA A 312 -6.61 -15.57 -7.97
N TRP A 313 -7.22 -15.44 -6.79
CA TRP A 313 -7.90 -16.53 -6.10
C TRP A 313 -9.05 -17.12 -6.93
N VAL A 314 -9.88 -16.27 -7.56
CA VAL A 314 -10.97 -16.72 -8.45
C VAL A 314 -10.44 -17.52 -9.65
N PHE A 315 -9.26 -17.17 -10.17
CA PHE A 315 -8.60 -17.92 -11.23
C PHE A 315 -7.86 -19.18 -10.74
N GLY A 316 -7.83 -19.44 -9.44
CA GLY A 316 -7.25 -20.65 -8.86
C GLY A 316 -5.81 -20.51 -8.37
N ALA A 317 -5.24 -19.30 -8.37
CA ALA A 317 -3.95 -19.07 -7.71
C ALA A 317 -4.07 -19.35 -6.21
N ARG A 318 -3.05 -20.03 -5.67
CA ARG A 318 -2.97 -20.33 -4.24
C ARG A 318 -2.02 -19.37 -3.56
N PHE A 319 -2.36 -19.01 -2.33
CA PHE A 319 -1.57 -18.09 -1.52
C PHE A 319 -1.23 -18.73 -0.19
N VAL A 320 0.03 -18.58 0.20
CA VAL A 320 0.54 -18.97 1.51
C VAL A 320 1.11 -17.71 2.14
N LEU A 321 0.38 -17.15 3.09
CA LEU A 321 0.78 -15.94 3.83
C LEU A 321 1.51 -16.33 5.12
N THR A 322 2.22 -15.38 5.73
CA THR A 322 3.01 -15.58 6.96
C THR A 322 4.17 -16.56 6.82
N ARG A 323 4.66 -16.74 5.59
CA ARG A 323 5.71 -17.72 5.25
C ARG A 323 6.75 -17.12 4.32
N ARG A 324 8.02 -17.42 4.58
CA ARG A 324 9.13 -16.92 3.78
C ARG A 324 9.72 -18.05 2.95
N VAL A 325 10.05 -17.77 1.69
CA VAL A 325 10.97 -18.62 0.92
C VAL A 325 12.39 -18.30 1.36
N THR A 326 13.09 -19.29 1.92
CA THR A 326 14.42 -19.11 2.52
C THR A 326 15.57 -19.61 1.65
N ALA A 327 15.27 -20.48 0.68
CA ALA A 327 16.23 -21.02 -0.27
C ALA A 327 15.52 -21.37 -1.58
N ILE A 328 16.24 -21.27 -2.71
CA ILE A 328 15.82 -21.74 -4.03
C ILE A 328 17.03 -22.40 -4.68
N ASP A 329 16.90 -23.68 -5.03
CA ASP A 329 17.95 -24.48 -5.66
C ASP A 329 17.46 -25.06 -6.99
N PRO A 330 18.14 -24.77 -8.12
CA PRO A 330 17.89 -25.45 -9.38
C PRO A 330 18.19 -26.94 -9.21
N THR A 331 17.18 -27.78 -9.33
CA THR A 331 17.25 -29.22 -9.13
C THR A 331 16.50 -29.90 -10.27
N PRO A 332 17.18 -30.56 -11.22
CA PRO A 332 16.48 -31.28 -12.28
C PRO A 332 15.57 -32.38 -11.73
N ASP A 333 14.49 -32.70 -12.44
CA ASP A 333 13.66 -33.85 -12.10
C ASP A 333 14.34 -35.18 -12.48
N ALA A 334 13.65 -36.30 -12.22
CA ALA A 334 14.16 -37.64 -12.51
C ALA A 334 14.45 -37.88 -14.02
N HIS A 335 13.88 -37.05 -14.90
CA HIS A 335 14.08 -37.11 -16.35
C HIS A 335 15.06 -36.04 -16.85
N GLY A 336 15.70 -35.29 -15.93
CA GLY A 336 16.67 -34.25 -16.24
C GLY A 336 16.03 -32.93 -16.68
N ALA A 337 14.71 -32.78 -16.62
CA ALA A 337 14.07 -31.50 -16.92
C ALA A 337 14.40 -30.49 -15.80
N PRO A 338 14.70 -29.23 -16.12
CA PRO A 338 14.98 -28.22 -15.11
C PRO A 338 13.76 -27.95 -14.23
N TRP A 339 13.95 -28.05 -12.92
CA TRP A 339 13.02 -27.64 -11.88
C TRP A 339 13.77 -26.82 -10.82
N PHE A 340 13.01 -26.21 -9.91
CA PHE A 340 13.50 -25.56 -8.72
C PHE A 340 12.91 -26.23 -7.49
N VAL A 341 13.70 -26.36 -6.44
CA VAL A 341 13.22 -26.67 -5.09
C VAL A 341 13.33 -25.40 -4.27
N ALA A 342 12.20 -24.94 -3.72
CA ALA A 342 12.12 -23.78 -2.85
C ALA A 342 11.73 -24.21 -1.44
N THR A 343 12.55 -23.86 -0.45
CA THR A 343 12.24 -24.12 0.96
C THR A 343 11.37 -23.00 1.51
N VAL A 344 10.17 -23.35 1.96
CA VAL A 344 9.22 -22.43 2.59
C VAL A 344 9.24 -22.66 4.10
N SER A 345 9.48 -21.59 4.87
CA SER A 345 9.60 -21.64 6.33
C SER A 345 8.43 -22.36 6.98
N ASP A 346 8.67 -23.22 7.97
CA ASP A 346 7.64 -23.92 8.77
C ASP A 346 6.68 -24.88 8.03
N VAL A 347 6.73 -24.97 6.69
CA VAL A 347 5.81 -25.80 5.87
C VAL A 347 6.54 -26.74 4.89
N GLY A 348 7.84 -26.52 4.68
CA GLY A 348 8.72 -27.41 3.93
C GLY A 348 8.88 -27.02 2.46
N ASP A 349 9.35 -27.97 1.66
CA ASP A 349 9.76 -27.71 0.28
C ASP A 349 8.58 -27.73 -0.71
N VAL A 350 8.71 -26.89 -1.74
CA VAL A 350 7.85 -26.83 -2.93
C VAL A 350 8.73 -26.90 -4.17
N ARG A 351 8.32 -27.70 -5.15
CA ARG A 351 8.95 -27.79 -6.46
C ARG A 351 8.22 -26.90 -7.46
N ALA A 352 8.98 -26.17 -8.26
CA ALA A 352 8.43 -25.29 -9.29
C ALA A 352 9.17 -25.47 -10.62
N ARG A 353 8.43 -25.42 -11.74
CA ARG A 353 9.05 -25.41 -13.08
C ARG A 353 9.68 -24.06 -13.40
N ALA A 354 9.04 -22.96 -12.98
CA ALA A 354 9.57 -21.61 -13.04
C ALA A 354 9.36 -20.88 -11.71
N VAL A 355 10.23 -19.91 -11.41
CA VAL A 355 10.14 -19.09 -10.20
C VAL A 355 10.19 -17.62 -10.55
N LEU A 356 9.31 -16.82 -9.96
CA LEU A 356 9.26 -15.37 -10.10
C LEU A 356 9.54 -14.69 -8.76
N LEU A 357 10.63 -13.93 -8.70
CA LEU A 357 11.01 -13.11 -7.56
C LEU A 357 10.33 -11.73 -7.65
N ALA A 358 9.37 -11.48 -6.77
CA ALA A 358 8.61 -10.24 -6.66
C ALA A 358 8.70 -9.64 -5.23
N THR A 359 9.86 -9.80 -4.59
CA THR A 359 10.08 -9.48 -3.16
C THR A 359 10.22 -7.98 -2.85
N GLY A 360 10.28 -7.13 -3.88
CA GLY A 360 10.33 -5.67 -3.74
C GLY A 360 11.57 -5.17 -2.97
N VAL A 361 11.38 -4.10 -2.20
CA VAL A 361 12.43 -3.43 -1.40
C VAL A 361 11.88 -2.99 -0.04
N ALA A 362 12.75 -2.65 0.90
CA ALA A 362 12.41 -1.89 2.09
C ALA A 362 12.99 -0.46 1.98
N TYR A 363 12.14 0.56 2.16
CA TYR A 363 12.63 1.95 2.26
C TYR A 363 13.35 2.17 3.59
N ARG A 364 14.46 2.89 3.55
CA ARG A 364 15.13 3.34 4.78
C ARG A 364 14.26 4.37 5.49
N ARG A 365 14.06 4.19 6.80
CA ARG A 365 13.23 5.04 7.66
C ARG A 365 14.06 6.12 8.36
N LEU A 366 13.43 7.23 8.75
CA LEU A 366 14.08 8.25 9.58
C LEU A 366 14.26 7.77 11.02
N GLY A 367 13.30 6.98 11.52
CA GLY A 367 13.31 6.49 12.90
C GLY A 367 12.87 7.54 13.92
N VAL A 368 12.10 8.55 13.48
CA VAL A 368 11.57 9.64 14.31
C VAL A 368 10.09 9.38 14.58
N PRO A 369 9.69 8.87 15.77
CA PRO A 369 8.35 8.32 16.00
C PRO A 369 7.19 9.29 15.68
N SER A 370 7.35 10.56 16.01
CA SER A 370 6.37 11.63 15.72
C SER A 370 6.10 11.78 14.23
N LEU A 371 7.15 11.69 13.39
CA LEU A 371 7.03 11.75 11.93
C LEU A 371 6.59 10.41 11.33
N GLU A 372 7.01 9.28 11.90
CA GLU A 372 6.54 7.96 11.45
C GLU A 372 5.02 7.84 11.58
N ALA A 373 4.43 8.44 12.62
CA ALA A 373 2.99 8.50 12.84
C ALA A 373 2.23 9.33 11.78
N LEU A 374 2.92 10.24 11.08
CA LEU A 374 2.38 11.07 10.00
C LEU A 374 2.67 10.50 8.59
N SER A 375 3.08 9.23 8.50
CA SER A 375 3.28 8.56 7.21
C SER A 375 1.99 8.57 6.38
N GLY A 376 2.03 9.17 5.19
CA GLY A 376 0.86 9.36 4.32
C GLY A 376 0.03 10.60 4.63
N SER A 377 0.33 11.31 5.72
CA SER A 377 -0.29 12.57 6.17
C SER A 377 0.73 13.70 6.18
N GLY A 378 1.33 13.96 5.01
CA GLY A 378 2.40 14.94 4.83
C GLY A 378 3.82 14.37 4.92
N VAL A 379 4.02 13.14 5.44
CA VAL A 379 5.32 12.45 5.39
C VAL A 379 5.30 11.31 4.38
N TYR A 380 6.23 11.33 3.42
CA TYR A 380 6.29 10.40 2.30
C TYR A 380 7.68 9.77 2.15
N TYR A 381 7.71 8.47 1.88
CA TYR A 381 8.94 7.73 1.59
C TYR A 381 9.07 7.49 0.10
N GLY A 382 10.16 7.97 -0.50
CA GLY A 382 10.29 8.12 -1.94
C GLY A 382 9.61 9.40 -2.45
N ALA A 383 9.72 9.65 -3.76
CA ALA A 383 9.13 10.84 -4.36
C ALA A 383 7.78 10.50 -5.00
N ASN A 384 6.68 10.88 -4.35
CA ASN A 384 5.40 11.00 -5.05
C ASN A 384 5.31 12.36 -5.77
N VAL A 385 6.32 12.69 -6.59
CA VAL A 385 6.40 13.94 -7.37
C VAL A 385 5.24 14.10 -8.36
N SER A 386 4.49 13.03 -8.63
CA SER A 386 3.27 13.07 -9.44
C SER A 386 2.22 14.04 -8.87
N GLU A 387 2.27 14.33 -7.57
CA GLU A 387 1.34 15.21 -6.86
C GLU A 387 1.86 16.64 -6.68
N ALA A 388 3.00 16.98 -7.29
CA ALA A 388 3.64 18.30 -7.13
C ALA A 388 2.72 19.48 -7.45
N HIS A 389 1.81 19.33 -8.42
CA HIS A 389 0.81 20.34 -8.74
C HIS A 389 -0.11 20.67 -7.56
N GLY A 390 -0.45 19.67 -6.73
CA GLY A 390 -1.29 19.86 -5.56
C GLY A 390 -0.56 20.50 -4.38
N LEU A 391 0.78 20.57 -4.42
CA LEU A 391 1.62 21.26 -3.43
C LEU A 391 1.86 22.73 -3.81
N THR A 392 1.01 23.30 -4.68
CA THR A 392 1.15 24.69 -5.10
C THR A 392 1.05 25.64 -3.90
N GLY A 393 2.10 26.44 -3.70
CA GLY A 393 2.21 27.37 -2.58
C GLY A 393 2.50 26.74 -1.23
N ALA A 394 2.84 25.44 -1.18
CA ALA A 394 3.21 24.73 0.05
C ALA A 394 4.72 24.81 0.33
N HIS A 395 5.10 24.67 1.59
CA HIS A 395 6.48 24.51 2.04
C HIS A 395 6.88 23.04 2.02
N THR A 396 7.89 22.68 1.22
CA THR A 396 8.27 21.27 1.04
C THR A 396 9.68 21.00 1.52
N VAL A 397 9.89 19.84 2.13
CA VAL A 397 11.21 19.38 2.58
C VAL A 397 11.56 18.06 1.92
N ILE A 398 12.79 17.92 1.44
CA ILE A 398 13.37 16.68 0.95
C ILE A 398 14.52 16.29 1.85
N VAL A 399 14.56 15.04 2.30
CA VAL A 399 15.70 14.47 3.03
C VAL A 399 16.46 13.52 2.12
N GLY A 400 17.66 13.91 1.70
CA GLY A 400 18.50 13.11 0.81
C GLY A 400 19.34 13.95 -0.15
N GLY A 401 20.55 13.48 -0.44
CA GLY A 401 21.53 14.19 -1.29
C GLY A 401 21.88 13.49 -2.60
N GLY A 402 21.13 12.45 -3.00
CA GLY A 402 21.37 11.71 -4.26
C GLY A 402 20.60 12.29 -5.45
N ASN A 403 20.88 11.78 -6.65
CA ASN A 403 20.24 12.23 -7.90
C ASN A 403 18.71 12.29 -7.85
N SER A 404 18.05 11.27 -7.28
CA SER A 404 16.59 11.25 -7.15
C SER A 404 16.07 12.41 -6.31
N ALA A 405 16.77 12.78 -5.23
CA ALA A 405 16.40 13.91 -4.38
C ALA A 405 16.56 15.25 -5.13
N GLY A 406 17.65 15.40 -5.90
CA GLY A 406 17.86 16.61 -6.71
C GLY A 406 16.80 16.76 -7.81
N GLN A 407 16.49 15.69 -8.53
CA GLN A 407 15.41 15.69 -9.53
C GLN A 407 14.05 16.03 -8.90
N ALA A 408 13.76 15.52 -7.71
CA ALA A 408 12.54 15.85 -6.98
C ALA A 408 12.52 17.33 -6.55
N ALA A 409 13.64 17.87 -6.09
CA ALA A 409 13.76 19.29 -5.70
C ALA A 409 13.46 20.21 -6.89
N LEU A 410 14.09 19.94 -8.04
CA LEU A 410 13.87 20.71 -9.27
C LEU A 410 12.44 20.57 -9.80
N HIS A 411 11.80 19.42 -9.55
CA HIS A 411 10.41 19.21 -9.91
C HIS A 411 9.45 20.01 -9.02
N LEU A 412 9.63 19.94 -7.69
CA LEU A 412 8.76 20.56 -6.70
C LEU A 412 8.84 22.10 -6.74
N GLN A 413 10.02 22.68 -6.97
CA GLN A 413 10.19 24.15 -6.99
C GLN A 413 9.31 24.88 -8.01
N ARG A 414 8.82 24.18 -9.04
CA ARG A 414 7.92 24.77 -10.05
C ARG A 414 6.53 25.08 -9.50
N TYR A 415 6.15 24.48 -8.39
CA TYR A 415 4.81 24.56 -7.81
C TYR A 415 4.83 25.03 -6.36
N ALA A 416 5.72 24.46 -5.54
CA ALA A 416 5.87 24.79 -4.13
C ALA A 416 6.26 26.27 -3.93
N ALA A 417 5.93 26.81 -2.75
CA ALA A 417 6.40 28.12 -2.33
C ALA A 417 7.93 28.11 -2.20
N ASP A 418 8.45 27.09 -1.53
CA ASP A 418 9.87 26.78 -1.40
C ASP A 418 10.12 25.26 -1.29
N VAL A 419 11.38 24.89 -1.47
CA VAL A 419 11.88 23.53 -1.29
C VAL A 419 13.13 23.58 -0.41
N THR A 420 13.10 22.91 0.73
CA THR A 420 14.26 22.73 1.60
C THR A 420 14.86 21.34 1.39
N VAL A 421 16.14 21.25 1.04
CA VAL A 421 16.86 19.98 0.87
C VAL A 421 17.80 19.77 2.05
N VAL A 422 17.47 18.81 2.92
CA VAL A 422 18.26 18.47 4.11
C VAL A 422 19.21 17.32 3.78
N ILE A 423 20.51 17.54 3.99
CA ILE A 423 21.56 16.56 3.73
C ILE A 423 22.50 16.41 4.92
N ARG A 424 23.01 15.19 5.11
CA ARG A 424 24.01 14.88 6.15
C ARG A 424 25.43 15.27 5.77
N THR A 425 25.69 15.40 4.48
CA THR A 425 26.99 15.80 3.91
C THR A 425 27.16 17.32 3.97
N PRO A 426 28.40 17.82 3.88
CA PRO A 426 28.64 19.27 3.83
C PRO A 426 28.12 19.92 2.54
N ASP A 427 28.02 19.15 1.46
CA ASP A 427 27.51 19.58 0.16
C ASP A 427 26.95 18.40 -0.65
N LEU A 428 26.44 18.69 -1.85
CA LEU A 428 25.84 17.72 -2.77
C LEU A 428 26.86 17.03 -3.71
N SER A 429 28.10 17.52 -3.76
CA SER A 429 29.08 17.16 -4.81
C SER A 429 29.52 15.69 -4.77
N THR A 430 29.44 15.06 -3.60
CA THR A 430 29.84 13.65 -3.42
C THR A 430 28.83 12.65 -3.95
N THR A 431 27.55 13.01 -4.04
CA THR A 431 26.44 12.05 -4.25
C THR A 431 25.49 12.44 -5.37
N MET A 432 25.61 13.65 -5.91
CA MET A 432 24.73 14.19 -6.95
C MET A 432 25.50 14.59 -8.21
N SER A 433 24.91 14.34 -9.38
CA SER A 433 25.44 14.76 -10.67
C SER A 433 25.59 16.28 -10.75
N ARG A 434 26.71 16.75 -11.30
CA ARG A 434 27.06 18.19 -11.34
C ARG A 434 25.96 19.09 -11.91
N TYR A 435 25.31 18.66 -12.99
CA TYR A 435 24.25 19.47 -13.61
C TYR A 435 23.06 19.74 -12.67
N LEU A 436 22.68 18.76 -11.83
CA LEU A 436 21.60 18.94 -10.85
C LEU A 436 22.01 19.93 -9.76
N ILE A 437 23.28 19.88 -9.33
CA ILE A 437 23.82 20.81 -8.34
C ILE A 437 23.77 22.23 -8.91
N ASP A 438 24.23 22.43 -10.14
CA ASP A 438 24.20 23.74 -10.80
C ASP A 438 22.76 24.29 -10.93
N GLU A 439 21.78 23.44 -11.27
CA GLU A 439 20.37 23.83 -11.34
C GLU A 439 19.75 24.13 -9.96
N ILE A 440 20.18 23.43 -8.91
CA ILE A 440 19.74 23.67 -7.52
C ILE A 440 20.32 24.99 -7.01
N GLU A 441 21.62 25.23 -7.20
CA GLU A 441 22.31 26.47 -6.78
C GLU A 441 21.76 27.70 -7.50
N ALA A 442 21.32 27.55 -8.76
CA ALA A 442 20.71 28.63 -9.54
C ALA A 442 19.28 28.97 -9.10
N SER A 443 18.60 28.12 -8.32
CA SER A 443 17.21 28.34 -7.93
C SER A 443 17.09 29.16 -6.65
N PRO A 444 16.38 30.31 -6.66
CA PRO A 444 16.08 31.06 -5.45
C PRO A 444 15.00 30.41 -4.58
N ARG A 445 14.33 29.35 -5.05
CA ARG A 445 13.27 28.63 -4.32
C ARG A 445 13.78 27.40 -3.60
N ILE A 446 15.02 26.99 -3.85
CA ILE A 446 15.61 25.80 -3.22
C ILE A 446 16.65 26.25 -2.20
N THR A 447 16.49 25.80 -0.96
CA THR A 447 17.47 26.01 0.10
C THR A 447 18.08 24.67 0.50
N VAL A 448 19.41 24.57 0.45
CA VAL A 448 20.12 23.38 0.96
C VAL A 448 20.51 23.60 2.41
N VAL A 449 20.18 22.64 3.26
CA VAL A 449 20.56 22.59 4.68
C VAL A 449 21.60 21.47 4.84
N PRO A 450 22.90 21.81 4.81
CA PRO A 450 23.97 20.84 4.93
C PRO A 450 24.18 20.40 6.39
N ASN A 451 24.94 19.32 6.57
CA ASN A 451 25.35 18.79 7.87
C ASN A 451 24.20 18.65 8.87
N ALA A 452 23.01 18.24 8.44
CA ALA A 452 21.83 18.21 9.31
C ALA A 452 21.11 16.86 9.31
N ASP A 453 20.49 16.54 10.43
CA ASP A 453 19.55 15.44 10.60
C ASP A 453 18.15 15.98 10.94
N VAL A 454 17.11 15.34 10.40
CA VAL A 454 15.75 15.51 10.92
C VAL A 454 15.63 14.68 12.18
N VAL A 455 15.35 15.34 13.32
CA VAL A 455 15.37 14.71 14.65
C VAL A 455 14.01 14.70 15.34
N ASP A 456 13.08 15.55 14.91
CA ASP A 456 11.71 15.60 15.42
C ASP A 456 10.79 16.28 14.39
N GLY A 457 9.50 16.41 14.70
CA GLY A 457 8.51 17.16 13.92
C GLY A 457 7.10 16.81 14.35
N GLY A 458 6.10 17.37 13.69
CA GLY A 458 4.72 17.11 14.07
C GLY A 458 3.68 17.93 13.33
N GLY A 459 2.44 17.80 13.82
CA GLY A 459 1.27 18.53 13.38
C GLY A 459 -0.02 17.83 13.85
N ASP A 460 -1.15 18.50 13.69
CA ASP A 460 -2.46 18.00 14.14
C ASP A 460 -3.11 17.16 13.03
N GLY A 461 -2.85 15.85 13.05
CA GLY A 461 -3.33 14.89 12.04
C GLY A 461 -2.67 14.99 10.66
N TRP A 462 -1.96 16.09 10.39
CA TRP A 462 -1.17 16.33 9.17
C TRP A 462 0.12 17.07 9.52
N LEU A 463 1.18 16.85 8.76
CA LEU A 463 2.47 17.53 8.96
C LEU A 463 2.32 19.06 8.86
N SER A 464 2.90 19.77 9.84
CA SER A 464 3.02 21.24 9.80
C SER A 464 4.44 21.73 10.02
N GLU A 465 5.30 20.94 10.68
CA GLU A 465 6.69 21.31 10.93
C GLU A 465 7.62 20.10 11.08
N ILE A 466 8.91 20.36 10.87
CA ILE A 466 10.00 19.44 11.21
C ILE A 466 11.06 20.15 12.06
N VAL A 467 11.80 19.38 12.86
CA VAL A 467 12.96 19.87 13.62
C VAL A 467 14.22 19.26 13.03
N VAL A 468 15.14 20.12 12.61
CA VAL A 468 16.47 19.70 12.17
C VAL A 468 17.52 20.02 13.22
N ALA A 469 18.51 19.14 13.36
CA ALA A 469 19.69 19.33 14.21
C ALA A 469 20.94 19.40 13.34
N ASP A 470 21.76 20.43 13.56
CA ASP A 470 23.08 20.53 12.97
C ASP A 470 24.02 19.48 13.60
N ARG A 471 24.70 18.70 12.76
CA ARG A 471 25.56 17.59 13.16
C ARG A 471 26.91 18.04 13.73
N THR A 472 27.29 19.29 13.49
CA THR A 472 28.55 19.89 13.96
C THR A 472 28.36 20.64 15.27
N THR A 473 27.25 21.37 15.42
CA THR A 473 26.99 22.21 16.61
C THR A 473 25.98 21.59 17.58
N GLY A 474 25.12 20.68 17.11
CA GLY A 474 23.98 20.14 17.86
C GLY A 474 22.80 21.11 17.96
N GLU A 475 22.88 22.30 17.37
CA GLU A 475 21.81 23.30 17.40
C GLU A 475 20.56 22.77 16.68
N ARG A 476 19.39 23.00 17.29
CA ARG A 476 18.10 22.57 16.75
C ARG A 476 17.30 23.77 16.26
N ARG A 477 16.63 23.62 15.12
CA ARG A 477 15.69 24.62 14.60
C ARG A 477 14.45 23.96 14.00
N SER A 478 13.29 24.59 14.18
CA SER A 478 12.06 24.18 13.52
C SER A 478 11.98 24.81 12.12
N ILE A 479 11.44 24.06 11.16
CA ILE A 479 11.19 24.46 9.78
C ILE A 479 9.73 24.12 9.44
N PRO A 480 8.92 25.11 8.99
CA PRO A 480 7.58 24.84 8.48
C PRO A 480 7.62 23.85 7.32
N ALA A 481 6.73 22.86 7.34
CA ALA A 481 6.68 21.83 6.32
C ALA A 481 5.26 21.32 6.14
N ASP A 482 4.69 21.54 4.95
CA ASP A 482 3.41 20.95 4.54
C ASP A 482 3.61 19.54 3.93
N GLY A 483 4.84 19.25 3.49
CA GLY A 483 5.22 17.95 2.93
C GLY A 483 6.70 17.62 3.14
N LEU A 484 6.98 16.41 3.63
CA LEU A 484 8.31 15.84 3.86
C LEU A 484 8.51 14.62 2.96
N PHE A 485 9.50 14.66 2.08
CA PHE A 485 9.88 13.59 1.16
C PHE A 485 11.21 12.96 1.59
N VAL A 486 11.14 11.76 2.13
CA VAL A 486 12.29 11.01 2.62
C VAL A 486 12.88 10.18 1.48
N MET A 487 14.05 10.59 0.99
CA MET A 487 14.73 10.06 -0.19
C MET A 487 16.14 9.56 0.14
N ILE A 488 16.24 8.77 1.21
CA ILE A 488 17.52 8.22 1.72
C ILE A 488 17.83 6.79 1.21
N GLY A 489 17.06 6.31 0.25
CA GLY A 489 17.27 5.05 -0.46
C GLY A 489 16.35 3.91 -0.02
N ALA A 490 16.38 2.83 -0.81
CA ALA A 490 15.68 1.58 -0.56
C ALA A 490 16.66 0.40 -0.69
N GLN A 491 16.37 -0.71 -0.01
CA GLN A 491 17.23 -1.88 0.02
C GLN A 491 16.45 -3.14 -0.39
N PRO A 492 16.92 -3.91 -1.38
CA PRO A 492 16.34 -5.20 -1.72
C PRO A 492 16.79 -6.27 -0.72
N HIS A 493 15.90 -7.22 -0.40
CA HIS A 493 16.20 -8.35 0.50
C HIS A 493 16.55 -9.61 -0.30
N THR A 494 17.70 -9.58 -0.98
CA THR A 494 18.11 -10.63 -1.94
C THR A 494 19.24 -11.51 -1.42
N ALA A 495 19.80 -11.25 -0.23
CA ALA A 495 21.00 -11.91 0.29
C ALA A 495 20.85 -13.43 0.52
N TRP A 496 19.62 -13.93 0.63
CA TRP A 496 19.31 -15.35 0.80
C TRP A 496 19.40 -16.16 -0.51
N LEU A 497 19.40 -15.49 -1.67
CA LEU A 497 19.50 -16.16 -2.96
C LEU A 497 20.93 -16.71 -3.20
N PRO A 498 21.09 -17.77 -4.00
CA PRO A 498 22.42 -18.26 -4.38
C PRO A 498 23.27 -17.19 -5.07
N GLU A 499 24.60 -17.34 -5.01
CA GLU A 499 25.55 -16.44 -5.70
C GLU A 499 25.36 -16.46 -7.23
N ALA A 500 24.90 -17.59 -7.78
CA ALA A 500 24.55 -17.73 -9.19
C ALA A 500 23.46 -16.75 -9.65
N VAL A 501 22.67 -16.17 -8.74
CA VAL A 501 21.71 -15.10 -9.03
C VAL A 501 22.42 -13.76 -8.87
N VAL A 502 22.86 -13.19 -9.99
CA VAL A 502 23.75 -12.01 -10.02
C VAL A 502 23.01 -10.75 -9.57
N ARG A 503 23.71 -9.95 -8.78
CA ARG A 503 23.24 -8.70 -8.20
C ARG A 503 24.14 -7.54 -8.61
N ASP A 504 23.60 -6.33 -8.64
CA ASP A 504 24.41 -5.11 -8.73
C ASP A 504 25.12 -4.79 -7.39
N GLY A 505 25.94 -3.74 -7.36
CA GLY A 505 26.67 -3.30 -6.16
C GLY A 505 25.77 -2.82 -5.01
N TRP A 506 24.47 -2.66 -5.23
CA TRP A 506 23.47 -2.25 -4.24
C TRP A 506 22.55 -3.42 -3.80
N GLY A 507 22.78 -4.61 -4.35
CA GLY A 507 22.05 -5.84 -4.03
C GLY A 507 20.79 -6.07 -4.90
N PHE A 508 20.52 -5.26 -5.91
CA PHE A 508 19.38 -5.48 -6.81
C PHE A 508 19.68 -6.57 -7.84
N LEU A 509 18.65 -7.33 -8.22
CA LEU A 509 18.82 -8.42 -9.18
C LEU A 509 19.01 -7.88 -10.60
N LEU A 510 20.04 -8.37 -11.29
CA LEU A 510 20.20 -8.10 -12.73
C LEU A 510 19.22 -8.97 -13.52
N THR A 511 18.68 -8.45 -14.61
CA THR A 511 17.86 -9.23 -15.54
C THR A 511 18.16 -8.90 -17.00
N GLY A 512 17.76 -9.80 -17.91
CA GLY A 512 17.74 -9.55 -19.34
C GLY A 512 19.08 -9.05 -19.88
N ALA A 513 19.09 -7.86 -20.49
CA ALA A 513 20.29 -7.28 -21.07
C ALA A 513 21.42 -7.10 -20.06
N ASP A 514 21.12 -6.70 -18.82
CA ASP A 514 22.12 -6.45 -17.77
C ASP A 514 22.88 -7.73 -17.38
N VAL A 515 22.17 -8.87 -17.35
CA VAL A 515 22.77 -10.20 -17.10
C VAL A 515 23.73 -10.57 -18.23
N ARG A 516 23.34 -10.30 -19.47
CA ARG A 516 24.16 -10.58 -20.64
C ARG A 516 25.39 -9.69 -20.70
N GLU A 517 25.26 -8.40 -20.38
CA GLU A 517 26.40 -7.48 -20.28
C GLU A 517 27.37 -7.86 -19.17
N ALA A 518 26.87 -8.43 -18.07
CA ALA A 518 27.69 -9.00 -17.01
C ALA A 518 28.36 -10.34 -17.37
N GLY A 519 28.06 -10.92 -18.55
CA GLY A 519 28.61 -12.22 -18.98
C GLY A 519 28.13 -13.42 -18.14
N ALA A 520 27.00 -13.27 -17.45
CA ALA A 520 26.50 -14.25 -16.47
C ALA A 520 25.40 -15.18 -17.02
N TRP A 521 25.16 -15.17 -18.33
CA TRP A 521 24.11 -15.96 -18.97
C TRP A 521 24.65 -17.28 -19.54
N SER A 522 23.95 -18.39 -19.30
CA SER A 522 24.44 -19.75 -19.59
C SER A 522 23.84 -20.41 -20.84
N LEU A 523 22.75 -19.89 -21.41
CA LEU A 523 22.10 -20.48 -22.58
C LEU A 523 22.52 -19.79 -23.89
N GLU A 524 22.41 -20.51 -25.00
CA GLU A 524 22.71 -19.97 -26.34
C GLU A 524 21.74 -18.86 -26.77
N ARG A 525 20.46 -19.01 -26.43
CA ARG A 525 19.46 -17.95 -26.67
C ARG A 525 19.74 -16.75 -25.77
N PRO A 526 19.36 -15.51 -26.16
CA PRO A 526 19.41 -14.40 -25.22
C PRO A 526 18.45 -14.61 -24.03
N PRO A 527 18.74 -14.03 -22.85
CA PRO A 527 17.79 -13.99 -21.75
C PRO A 527 16.55 -13.15 -22.13
N CYS A 528 15.39 -13.54 -21.64
CA CYS A 528 14.19 -12.70 -21.69
C CYS A 528 14.36 -11.48 -20.78
N ALA A 529 13.51 -10.45 -20.94
CA ALA A 529 13.72 -9.15 -20.28
C ALA A 529 13.75 -9.24 -18.75
N HIS A 530 12.97 -10.15 -18.17
CA HIS A 530 12.85 -10.32 -16.71
C HIS A 530 13.57 -11.58 -16.19
N GLU A 531 14.28 -12.32 -17.03
CA GLU A 531 15.09 -13.46 -16.58
C GLU A 531 16.34 -12.99 -15.85
N THR A 532 16.64 -13.65 -14.72
CA THR A 532 17.90 -13.47 -13.99
C THR A 532 19.06 -14.18 -14.70
N SER A 533 20.23 -14.27 -14.06
CA SER A 533 21.34 -15.12 -14.53
C SER A 533 21.06 -16.62 -14.46
N VAL A 534 19.96 -17.04 -13.83
CA VAL A 534 19.53 -18.45 -13.78
C VAL A 534 18.30 -18.63 -14.68
N PRO A 535 18.39 -19.41 -15.78
CA PRO A 535 17.25 -19.62 -16.68
C PRO A 535 16.04 -20.22 -15.97
N GLY A 536 14.84 -19.65 -16.18
CA GLY A 536 13.61 -20.06 -15.49
C GLY A 536 13.38 -19.39 -14.13
N LEU A 537 14.38 -18.65 -13.63
CA LEU A 537 14.24 -17.75 -12.48
C LEU A 537 14.12 -16.32 -12.99
N PHE A 538 12.97 -15.70 -12.74
CA PHE A 538 12.61 -14.36 -13.18
C PHE A 538 12.58 -13.38 -12.00
N ALA A 539 12.71 -12.08 -12.27
CA ALA A 539 12.56 -11.03 -11.27
C ALA A 539 11.79 -9.82 -11.80
N VAL A 540 10.82 -9.32 -11.03
CA VAL A 540 9.96 -8.19 -11.40
C VAL A 540 9.77 -7.20 -10.26
N GLY A 541 9.45 -5.96 -10.62
CA GLY A 541 9.19 -4.89 -9.67
C GLY A 541 10.46 -4.38 -8.99
N ASP A 542 10.32 -3.93 -7.75
CA ASP A 542 11.34 -3.11 -7.11
C ASP A 542 12.61 -3.89 -6.72
N VAL A 543 12.58 -5.23 -6.73
CA VAL A 543 13.77 -6.06 -6.44
C VAL A 543 14.83 -6.00 -7.54
N ARG A 544 14.42 -5.63 -8.76
CA ARG A 544 15.26 -5.59 -9.97
C ARG A 544 16.06 -4.29 -10.07
N ALA A 545 17.25 -4.39 -10.65
CA ALA A 545 18.08 -3.24 -11.01
C ALA A 545 17.38 -2.41 -12.09
N GLY A 546 17.50 -1.08 -11.99
CA GLY A 546 16.93 -0.17 -12.99
C GLY A 546 15.39 -0.10 -13.05
N SER A 547 14.64 -0.74 -12.14
CA SER A 547 13.17 -0.66 -12.17
C SER A 547 12.65 0.72 -11.74
N VAL A 548 11.48 1.10 -12.26
CA VAL A 548 10.92 2.47 -12.17
C VAL A 548 10.37 2.81 -10.77
N LYS A 549 10.29 1.82 -9.86
CA LYS A 549 9.80 1.99 -8.48
C LYS A 549 8.39 2.60 -8.39
N ARG A 550 7.48 2.12 -9.24
CA ARG A 550 6.08 2.57 -9.31
C ARG A 550 5.13 1.38 -9.34
N VAL A 551 3.99 1.52 -8.65
CA VAL A 551 2.95 0.49 -8.57
C VAL A 551 2.46 0.05 -9.97
N ALA A 552 2.12 0.99 -10.85
CA ALA A 552 1.67 0.66 -12.20
C ALA A 552 2.74 -0.06 -13.03
N SER A 553 4.01 0.33 -12.89
CA SER A 553 5.13 -0.37 -13.55
C SER A 553 5.30 -1.78 -13.00
N ALA A 554 5.23 -1.94 -11.67
CA ALA A 554 5.35 -3.23 -11.01
C ALA A 554 4.23 -4.19 -11.44
N VAL A 555 2.98 -3.71 -11.53
CA VAL A 555 1.86 -4.49 -12.08
C VAL A 555 2.13 -4.85 -13.54
N GLY A 556 2.56 -3.90 -14.36
CA GLY A 556 2.87 -4.13 -15.77
C GLY A 556 3.97 -5.21 -15.96
N GLU A 557 5.08 -5.10 -15.24
CA GLU A 557 6.15 -6.12 -15.26
C GLU A 557 5.62 -7.49 -14.81
N GLY A 558 4.84 -7.53 -13.71
CA GLY A 558 4.24 -8.76 -13.20
C GLY A 558 3.24 -9.42 -14.17
N SER A 559 2.53 -8.64 -14.98
CA SER A 559 1.67 -9.17 -16.05
C SER A 559 2.48 -9.68 -17.24
N VAL A 560 3.43 -8.88 -17.74
CA VAL A 560 4.18 -9.18 -18.97
C VAL A 560 5.09 -10.40 -18.81
N VAL A 561 5.69 -10.59 -17.63
CA VAL A 561 6.62 -11.70 -17.37
C VAL A 561 5.95 -13.07 -17.56
N VAL A 562 4.63 -13.20 -17.41
CA VAL A 562 3.92 -14.49 -17.58
C VAL A 562 4.08 -15.03 -19.01
N SER A 563 4.14 -14.16 -20.02
CA SER A 563 4.45 -14.57 -21.40
C SER A 563 5.88 -15.15 -21.52
N GLU A 564 6.84 -14.58 -20.79
CA GLU A 564 8.22 -15.07 -20.74
C GLU A 564 8.31 -16.42 -20.00
N VAL A 565 7.51 -16.59 -18.95
CA VAL A 565 7.34 -17.87 -18.24
C VAL A 565 6.81 -18.94 -19.20
N HIS A 566 5.76 -18.66 -19.97
CA HIS A 566 5.23 -19.61 -20.96
C HIS A 566 6.26 -19.97 -22.04
N GLN A 567 7.04 -19.00 -22.51
CA GLN A 567 8.14 -19.24 -23.46
C GLN A 567 9.19 -20.19 -22.86
N TYR A 568 9.60 -19.95 -21.61
CA TYR A 568 10.54 -20.82 -20.91
C TYR A 568 9.99 -22.24 -20.71
N LEU A 569 8.75 -22.38 -20.22
CA LEU A 569 8.14 -23.69 -19.99
C LEU A 569 8.01 -24.50 -21.29
N SER A 570 7.70 -23.85 -22.41
CA SER A 570 7.66 -24.48 -23.73
C SER A 570 9.04 -25.00 -24.18
N LEU A 571 10.11 -24.27 -23.86
CA LEU A 571 11.49 -24.72 -24.13
C LEU A 571 11.82 -25.96 -23.32
N VAL A 572 11.52 -25.93 -22.01
CA VAL A 572 11.74 -27.07 -21.10
C VAL A 572 11.02 -28.33 -21.60
N GLU A 573 9.76 -28.22 -22.02
CA GLU A 573 9.00 -29.35 -22.57
C GLU A 573 9.60 -29.90 -23.86
N SER A 574 10.17 -29.05 -24.71
CA SER A 574 10.82 -29.50 -25.94
C SER A 574 12.13 -30.24 -25.66
N MET A 575 12.89 -29.83 -24.64
CA MET A 575 14.08 -30.56 -24.18
C MET A 575 13.72 -31.94 -23.65
N SER A 576 12.71 -32.06 -22.77
CA SER A 576 12.30 -33.35 -22.21
C SER A 576 11.86 -34.35 -23.29
N ARG A 577 11.06 -33.91 -24.27
CA ARG A 577 10.62 -34.76 -25.41
C ARG A 577 11.78 -35.19 -26.32
N SER A 578 12.85 -34.41 -26.38
CA SER A 578 14.05 -34.75 -27.16
C SER A 578 14.84 -35.87 -26.47
N THR A 579 15.03 -35.74 -25.16
CA THR A 579 15.73 -36.75 -24.34
C THR A 579 14.97 -38.08 -24.31
N GLU A 580 13.64 -38.07 -24.19
CA GLU A 580 12.82 -39.29 -24.22
C GLU A 580 12.97 -40.06 -25.54
N LYS A 581 12.94 -39.35 -26.68
CA LYS A 581 13.13 -39.96 -28.01
C LYS A 581 14.52 -40.57 -28.18
N GLU A 582 15.57 -39.93 -27.66
CA GLU A 582 16.93 -40.48 -27.68
C GLU A 582 17.04 -41.76 -26.85
N THR A 583 16.44 -41.80 -25.64
CA THR A 583 16.38 -43.04 -24.84
C THR A 583 15.55 -44.16 -25.49
N GLU A 584 14.47 -43.86 -26.20
CA GLU A 584 13.68 -44.87 -26.93
C GLU A 584 14.43 -45.42 -28.16
N THR A 585 15.21 -44.57 -28.84
CA THR A 585 16.01 -44.98 -30.02
C THR A 585 17.23 -45.81 -29.63
N ASP A 586 17.90 -45.50 -28.51
CA ASP A 586 18.97 -46.34 -27.96
C ASP A 586 18.42 -47.66 -27.36
N GLY A 587 17.21 -47.65 -26.79
CA GLY A 587 16.55 -48.85 -26.27
C GLY A 587 16.10 -49.85 -27.34
N GLN A 588 15.93 -49.42 -28.60
CA GLN A 588 15.59 -50.30 -29.73
C GLN A 588 16.82 -50.84 -30.50
N ALA A 589 18.04 -50.37 -30.19
CA ALA A 589 19.25 -50.76 -30.92
C ALA A 589 19.84 -52.15 -30.54
N HIS A 590 19.26 -52.87 -29.57
CA HIS A 590 19.62 -54.27 -29.29
C HIS A 590 18.38 -55.14 -29.03
N PRO A 591 18.00 -55.95 -30.02
CA PRO A 591 18.25 -57.38 -29.88
C PRO A 591 18.81 -58.03 -31.15
N HIS A 592 19.68 -59.01 -30.94
CA HIS A 592 20.13 -60.12 -31.81
C HIS A 592 21.65 -60.22 -31.97
N GLY A 593 22.27 -60.82 -30.95
CA GLY A 593 23.32 -61.81 -31.16
C GLY A 593 22.71 -63.21 -31.12
#